data_AF-A0A6A4N188-F1
#
_entry.id   AF-A0A6A4N188-F1
#
_cell.length_a   1.000
_cell.length_b   1.000
_cell.length_c   1.000
_cell.angle_alpha   90.00
_cell.angle_beta   90.00
_cell.angle_gamma   90.00
#
_symmetry.space_group_name_H-M   'P 1'
#
loop_
_entity.id
_entity.type
_entity.pdbx_description
1 polymer ?
#
loop_
_entity_poly.entity_id
_entity_poly.type
_entity_poly.pdbx_seq_one_letter_code
_entity_poly.pdbx_strand_id
1 'polypeptide(L)' 'MMKKQGISKEPGYSWISMRGEVHKFYAGDQQHPQRNKIYTMLEELMMNIKSPFV' A
#
# COMPACT_ATOMS: atom_id res chain seq x y z
N MET A 1 2.57 -20.41 1.73
CA MET A 1 1.99 -21.77 1.80
C MET A 1 0.98 -22.03 0.68
N MET A 2 -0.02 -21.17 0.43
CA MET A 2 -1.06 -21.46 -0.59
C MET A 2 -0.61 -21.31 -2.05
N LYS A 3 0.18 -20.30 -2.41
CA LYS A 3 0.77 -20.16 -3.77
C LYS A 3 1.64 -21.36 -4.18
N LYS A 4 2.37 -21.96 -3.22
CA LYS A 4 3.22 -23.16 -3.48
C LYS A 4 2.41 -24.43 -3.72
N GLN A 5 1.13 -24.44 -3.32
CA GLN A 5 0.18 -25.54 -3.53
C GLN A 5 -0.68 -25.32 -4.78
N GLY A 6 -0.37 -24.32 -5.62
CA GLY A 6 -1.16 -23.98 -6.81
C GLY A 6 -2.48 -23.25 -6.53
N ILE A 7 -2.78 -22.97 -5.26
CA ILE A 7 -4.02 -22.28 -4.88
C ILE A 7 -3.82 -20.77 -5.05
N SER A 8 -4.43 -20.22 -6.10
CA SER A 8 -4.54 -18.78 -6.30
C SER A 8 -5.74 -18.25 -5.54
N LYS A 9 -5.50 -17.46 -4.49
CA LYS A 9 -6.53 -16.65 -3.84
C LYS A 9 -6.47 -15.25 -4.42
N GLU A 10 -7.62 -14.62 -4.63
CA GLU A 10 -7.65 -13.20 -4.96
C GLU A 10 -6.96 -12.40 -3.86
N PRO A 11 -6.04 -11.49 -4.22
CA PRO A 11 -5.41 -10.62 -3.24
C PRO A 11 -6.48 -9.68 -2.66
N GLY A 12 -6.48 -9.54 -1.33
CA GLY A 12 -7.22 -8.46 -0.70
C GLY A 12 -6.69 -7.11 -1.19
N TYR A 13 -7.55 -6.11 -1.25
CA TYR A 13 -7.16 -4.75 -1.61
C TYR A 13 -7.90 -3.73 -0.74
N SER A 14 -7.24 -2.60 -0.50
CA SER A 14 -7.90 -1.38 -0.04
C SER A 14 -8.05 -0.41 -1.22
N TRP A 15 -8.88 0.61 -1.05
CA TRP A 15 -9.03 1.65 -2.05
C TRP A 15 -9.31 3.01 -1.39
N ILE A 16 -8.97 4.07 -2.11
CA ILE A 16 -9.40 5.43 -1.78
C ILE A 16 -10.05 6.04 -3.01
N SER A 17 -10.96 6.99 -2.80
CA SER A 17 -11.51 7.80 -3.88
C SER A 17 -11.06 9.25 -3.73
N MET A 18 -10.52 9.81 -4.80
CA MET A 18 -10.06 11.19 -4.84
C MET A 18 -10.32 11.77 -6.22
N ARG A 19 -10.92 12.96 -6.29
CA ARG A 19 -11.22 13.66 -7.56
C ARG A 19 -12.01 12.82 -8.56
N GLY A 20 -12.90 11.95 -8.07
CA GLY A 20 -13.70 11.04 -8.90
C GLY A 20 -12.95 9.81 -9.43
N GLU A 21 -11.66 9.67 -9.12
CA GLU A 21 -10.87 8.49 -9.44
C GLU A 21 -10.81 7.54 -8.23
N VAL A 22 -10.79 6.23 -8.49
CA VAL A 22 -10.60 5.20 -7.47
C VAL A 22 -9.20 4.61 -7.62
N HIS A 23 -8.39 4.76 -6.58
CA HIS A 23 -7.05 4.20 -6.51
C HIS A 23 -7.09 2.95 -5.64
N LYS A 24 -6.71 1.79 -6.20
CA LYS A 24 -6.68 0.50 -5.51
C LYS A 24 -5.26 0.14 -5.08
N PHE A 25 -5.15 -0.46 -3.90
CA PHE A 25 -3.90 -0.93 -3.31
C PHE A 25 -4.04 -2.40 -2.94
N TYR A 26 -3.44 -3.28 -3.73
CA TYR A 26 -3.50 -4.72 -3.50
C TYR A 26 -2.47 -5.15 -2.44
N ALA A 27 -2.87 -6.10 -1.59
CA ALA A 27 -2.02 -6.63 -0.53
C ALA A 27 -0.79 -7.33 -1.13
N GLY A 28 0.39 -6.83 -0.75
CA GLY A 28 1.68 -7.34 -1.22
C GLY A 28 2.01 -6.98 -2.67
N ASP A 29 1.21 -6.15 -3.32
CA ASP A 29 1.47 -5.66 -4.67
C ASP A 29 2.38 -4.42 -4.65
N GLN A 30 3.16 -4.28 -5.71
CA GLN A 30 4.09 -3.20 -5.97
C GLN A 30 3.89 -2.66 -7.40
N GLN A 31 2.75 -2.88 -8.03
CA GLN A 31 2.47 -2.48 -9.42
C GLN A 31 1.96 -1.04 -9.56
N HIS A 32 1.61 -0.36 -8.47
CA HIS A 32 1.15 1.04 -8.56
C HIS A 32 2.26 1.93 -9.16
N PRO A 33 1.99 2.71 -10.23
CA PRO A 33 3.01 3.53 -10.91
C PRO A 33 3.72 4.51 -9.98
N GLN A 34 3.04 4.94 -8.92
CA GLN A 34 3.55 5.89 -7.93
C GLN A 34 4.03 5.23 -6.63
N ARG A 35 4.18 3.89 -6.57
CA ARG A 35 4.49 3.16 -5.32
C ARG A 35 5.64 3.78 -4.51
N ASN A 36 6.71 4.17 -5.18
CA ASN A 36 7.91 4.68 -4.50
C ASN A 36 7.58 5.97 -3.73
N LYS A 37 6.82 6.89 -4.34
CA LYS A 37 6.40 8.14 -3.69
C LYS A 37 5.51 7.86 -2.48
N ILE A 38 4.59 6.89 -2.61
CA ILE A 38 3.65 6.54 -1.53
C ILE A 38 4.41 5.95 -0.34
N TYR A 39 5.33 5.02 -0.58
CA TYR A 39 6.13 4.40 0.49
C TYR A 39 7.10 5.40 1.15
N THR A 40 7.75 6.28 0.38
CA THR A 40 8.58 7.36 0.96
C THR A 40 7.75 8.27 1.87
N MET A 41 6.57 8.70 1.45
CA MET A 41 5.69 9.52 2.30
C MET A 41 5.26 8.77 3.57
N LEU A 42 4.97 7.47 3.47
CA LEU A 42 4.64 6.65 4.64
C LEU A 42 5.82 6.55 5.62
N GLU A 43 7.05 6.41 5.12
CA GLU A 43 8.26 6.40 5.96
C GLU A 43 8.46 7.74 6.67
N GLU A 44 8.32 8.86 5.95
CA GLU A 44 8.39 10.22 6.52
C GLU A 44 7.30 10.42 7.60
N LEU A 45 6.06 10.02 7.31
CA LEU A 45 4.96 10.07 8.28
C LEU A 45 5.27 9.24 9.52
N MET A 46 5.81 8.04 9.36
CA MET A 46 6.20 7.19 10.49
C MET A 46 7.33 7.81 11.31
N MET A 47 8.31 8.45 10.67
CA MET A 47 9.37 9.17 11.37
C MET A 47 8.78 10.32 12.20
N ASN A 48 7.87 11.10 11.61
CA ASN A 48 7.19 12.21 12.30
C ASN A 48 6.34 11.74 13.48
N ILE A 49 5.65 10.60 13.36
CA ILE A 49 4.83 10.04 14.45
C ILE A 49 5.70 9.46 15.57
N LYS A 50 6.85 8.86 15.23
CA LYS A 50 7.78 8.26 16.19
C LYS A 50 8.68 9.28 16.88
N SER A 51 8.89 10.44 16.27
CA SER A 51 9.52 11.57 16.94
C SER A 51 8.49 12.17 17.90
N PRO A 52 8.71 12.13 19.23
CA PRO A 52 7.88 12.91 20.13
C PRO A 52 8.01 14.36 19.70
N PHE A 53 6.89 15.05 19.54
CA PHE A 53 6.85 16.51 19.38
C PHE A 53 7.88 17.11 20.35
N VAL A 54 8.91 17.75 19.78
CA VAL A 54 9.90 18.53 20.56
C VAL A 54 9.16 19.65 21.28
#